data_AF-A0A2J0MAV3-F1
#
_entry.id   AF-A0A2J0MAV3-F1
#
_cell.length_a   1.000
_cell.length_b   1.000
_cell.length_c   1.000
_cell.angle_alpha   90.00
_cell.angle_beta   90.00
_cell.angle_gamma   90.00
#
_symmetry.space_group_name_H-M   'P 1'
#
loop_
_entity.id
_entity.type
_entity.pdbx_description
1 polymer ?
#
loop_
_entity_poly.entity_id
_entity_poly.type
_entity_poly.pdbx_seq_one_letter_code
_entity_poly.pdbx_strand_id
1 'polypeptide(L)'
;MTFRPQKLILIVIFLILATGLICLYSSCHQKGVFIREDIFNKQLLWIGVGICFLFLMSRFDYRRLSIVIVPLYLLSLFSLFFVLAAGRTIMGAQRWLAVGDFSFQPSELGKFTLILFLANYFGQKTIWDVASSAHASNFLKGLVLPLGLVLLPAGLVLIQPDLGTAIVYMFIFIVIGFLAGVPRRFM
;
A
#
# COMPACT_ATOMS: atom_id res chain seq x y z
N MET A 1 27.29 3.25 22.55
CA MET A 1 26.50 2.41 21.62
C MET A 1 25.43 3.27 20.96
N THR A 2 25.70 3.86 19.80
CA THR A 2 24.72 4.63 19.04
C THR A 2 23.82 3.68 18.27
N PHE A 3 22.64 3.36 18.84
CA PHE A 3 21.59 2.65 18.11
C PHE A 3 21.17 3.51 16.92
N ARG A 4 21.67 3.18 15.73
CA ARG A 4 21.16 3.78 14.50
C ARG A 4 19.67 3.41 14.40
N PRO A 5 18.75 4.38 14.15
CA PRO A 5 17.31 4.13 14.13
C PRO A 5 16.92 3.01 13.15
N GLN A 6 17.72 2.82 12.09
CA GLN A 6 17.61 1.73 11.12
C GLN A 6 17.66 0.34 11.76
N LYS A 7 18.54 0.12 12.74
CA LYS A 7 18.67 -1.19 13.42
C LYS A 7 17.48 -1.46 14.34
N LEU A 8 16.93 -0.42 14.97
CA LEU A 8 15.78 -0.54 15.85
C LEU A 8 14.54 -0.99 15.08
N ILE A 9 14.26 -0.38 13.92
CA ILE A 9 13.12 -0.75 13.05
C ILE A 9 13.20 -2.22 12.66
N LEU A 10 14.39 -2.69 12.27
CA LEU A 10 14.61 -4.07 11.86
C LEU A 10 14.34 -5.06 13.01
N ILE A 11 14.81 -4.75 14.24
CA ILE A 11 14.52 -5.57 15.43
C ILE A 11 13.02 -5.64 15.70
N VAL A 12 12.30 -4.51 15.63
CA VAL A 12 10.86 -4.48 15.85
C VAL A 12 10.11 -5.32 14.81
N ILE A 13 10.51 -5.26 13.53
CA ILE A 13 9.94 -6.10 12.47
C ILE A 13 10.11 -7.59 12.80
N PHE A 14 11.31 -8.02 13.18
CA PHE A 14 11.57 -9.42 13.54
C PHE A 14 10.78 -9.87 14.77
N LEU A 15 10.60 -8.99 15.76
CA LEU A 15 9.77 -9.29 16.94
C LEU A 15 8.30 -9.50 16.55
N ILE A 16 7.74 -8.63 15.71
CA ILE A 16 6.34 -8.75 15.24
C ILE A 16 6.16 -10.04 14.41
N LEU A 17 7.13 -10.38 13.56
CA LEU A 17 7.10 -11.62 12.79
C LEU A 17 7.17 -12.86 13.70
N ALA A 18 8.02 -12.83 14.73
CA ALA A 18 8.15 -13.93 15.69
C ALA A 18 6.87 -14.12 16.51
N THR A 19 6.28 -13.05 17.05
CA THR A 19 5.02 -13.14 17.79
C THR A 19 3.87 -13.59 16.89
N GLY A 20 3.81 -13.11 15.65
CA GLY A 20 2.84 -13.56 14.65
C GLY A 20 2.94 -15.06 14.37
N LEU A 21 4.15 -15.59 14.20
CA LEU A 21 4.38 -17.03 14.00
C LEU A 21 3.97 -17.86 15.22
N ILE A 22 4.27 -17.40 16.44
CA ILE A 22 3.85 -18.06 17.68
C ILE A 22 2.32 -18.11 17.78
N CYS A 23 1.63 -17.00 17.50
CA CYS A 23 0.17 -16.95 17.50
C CYS A 23 -0.45 -17.87 16.45
N LEU A 24 0.13 -17.94 15.25
CA LEU A 24 -0.31 -18.83 14.18
C LEU A 24 -0.12 -20.31 14.56
N TYR A 25 1.05 -20.65 15.10
CA TYR A 25 1.36 -22.00 15.56
C TYR A 25 0.35 -22.46 16.64
N SER A 26 0.08 -21.62 17.63
CA SER A 26 -0.90 -21.87 18.69
C SER A 26 -2.31 -22.08 18.14
N SER A 27 -2.76 -21.18 17.25
CA SER A 27 -4.09 -21.24 16.64
C SER A 27 -4.29 -22.46 15.74
N CYS A 28 -3.22 -22.93 15.10
CA CYS A 28 -3.24 -24.11 14.23
C CYS A 28 -3.25 -25.43 15.02
N HIS A 29 -2.60 -25.49 16.18
CA HIS A 29 -2.57 -26.69 17.03
C HIS A 29 -3.92 -27.04 17.68
N GLN A 30 -4.84 -26.09 17.83
CA GLN A 30 -6.09 -26.28 18.59
C GLN A 30 -7.21 -27.03 17.82
N LYS A 31 -7.05 -27.37 16.53
CA LYS A 31 -8.01 -28.18 15.77
C LYS A 31 -7.29 -29.33 15.08
N GLY A 32 -7.38 -30.54 15.63
CA GLY A 32 -6.71 -31.77 15.18
C GLY A 32 -7.23 -32.35 13.87
N VAL A 33 -7.14 -31.59 12.76
CA VAL A 33 -7.42 -32.10 11.42
C VAL A 33 -6.28 -31.66 10.49
N PHE A 34 -5.66 -32.65 9.83
CA PHE A 34 -4.47 -32.62 8.95
C PHE A 34 -4.50 -31.65 7.73
N ILE A 35 -5.39 -30.65 7.70
CA ILE A 35 -5.47 -29.62 6.65
C ILE A 35 -4.58 -28.39 6.98
N ARG A 36 -3.97 -28.34 8.18
CA ARG A 36 -3.36 -27.13 8.77
C ARG A 36 -1.85 -26.94 8.63
N GLU A 37 -1.07 -27.99 8.33
CA GLU A 37 0.39 -27.84 8.11
C GLU A 37 0.69 -26.89 6.94
N ASP A 38 -0.23 -26.83 5.98
CA ASP A 38 -0.11 -26.04 4.78
C ASP A 38 -0.10 -24.53 5.03
N ILE A 39 -0.84 -24.04 6.05
CA ILE A 39 -0.94 -22.60 6.36
C ILE A 39 0.34 -22.09 7.04
N PHE A 40 0.88 -22.86 7.98
CA PHE A 40 2.12 -22.50 8.69
C PHE A 40 3.31 -22.53 7.73
N ASN A 41 3.41 -23.55 6.89
CA ASN A 41 4.45 -23.66 5.86
C ASN A 41 4.33 -22.53 4.81
N LYS A 42 3.11 -22.19 4.38
CA LYS A 42 2.87 -21.02 3.52
C LYS A 42 3.30 -19.72 4.19
N GLN A 43 3.00 -19.53 5.48
CA GLN A 43 3.44 -18.32 6.20
C GLN A 43 4.97 -18.20 6.27
N LEU A 44 5.67 -19.30 6.57
CA LEU A 44 7.14 -19.33 6.56
C LEU A 44 7.71 -18.98 5.18
N LEU A 45 7.13 -19.54 4.12
CA LEU A 45 7.53 -19.24 2.74
C LEU A 45 7.33 -17.74 2.44
N TRP A 46 6.17 -17.17 2.77
CA TRP A 46 5.88 -15.75 2.54
C TRP A 46 6.77 -14.81 3.36
N ILE A 47 7.12 -15.19 4.59
CA ILE A 47 8.11 -14.45 5.39
C ILE A 47 9.48 -14.50 4.70
N GLY A 48 9.91 -15.67 4.21
CA GLY A 48 11.16 -15.83 3.47
C GLY A 48 11.20 -14.98 2.20
N VAL A 49 10.12 -15.00 1.41
CA VAL A 49 9.96 -14.16 0.21
C VAL A 49 9.99 -12.68 0.59
N GLY A 50 9.28 -12.28 1.65
CA GLY A 50 9.25 -10.90 2.13
C GLY A 50 10.61 -10.38 2.61
N ILE A 51 11.38 -11.21 3.32
CA ILE A 51 12.75 -10.88 3.75
C ILE A 51 13.66 -10.74 2.53
N CYS A 52 13.59 -11.66 1.57
CA CYS A 52 14.34 -11.57 0.33
C CYS A 52 14.01 -10.26 -0.43
N PHE A 53 12.72 -9.94 -0.55
CA PHE A 53 12.25 -8.71 -1.17
C PHE A 53 12.74 -7.45 -0.43
N LEU A 54 12.76 -7.47 0.91
CA LEU A 54 13.31 -6.38 1.73
C LEU A 54 14.79 -6.14 1.42
N PHE A 55 15.60 -7.20 1.36
CA PHE A 55 17.02 -7.06 1.03
C PHE A 55 17.23 -6.54 -0.40
N LEU A 56 16.47 -7.03 -1.38
CA LEU A 56 16.52 -6.55 -2.75
C LEU A 56 16.18 -5.06 -2.84
N MET A 57 15.06 -4.65 -2.24
CA MET A 57 14.62 -3.25 -2.25
C MET A 57 15.57 -2.34 -1.46
N SER A 58 16.24 -2.83 -0.41
CA SER A 58 17.24 -2.06 0.34
C SER A 58 18.46 -1.66 -0.50
N ARG A 59 18.73 -2.38 -1.59
CA ARG A 59 19.82 -2.08 -2.54
C ARG A 59 19.36 -1.21 -3.70
N PHE A 60 18.06 -1.00 -3.85
CA PHE A 60 17.50 -0.22 -4.94
C PHE A 60 17.55 1.28 -4.61
N ASP A 61 18.02 2.09 -5.55
CA ASP A 61 18.07 3.53 -5.38
C ASP A 61 16.66 4.13 -5.47
N TYR A 62 16.18 4.70 -4.37
CA TYR A 62 14.89 5.37 -4.29
C TYR A 62 14.74 6.54 -5.27
N ARG A 63 15.84 7.11 -5.77
CA ARG A 63 15.80 8.18 -6.79
C ARG A 63 15.27 7.67 -8.13
N ARG A 64 15.61 6.42 -8.50
CA ARG A 64 15.13 5.79 -9.74
C ARG A 64 13.65 5.47 -9.69
N LEU A 65 13.08 5.36 -8.48
CA LEU A 65 11.65 5.14 -8.29
C LEU A 65 10.82 6.27 -8.94
N SER A 66 11.32 7.51 -8.93
CA SER A 66 10.62 8.67 -9.51
C SER A 66 10.22 8.48 -10.99
N ILE A 67 11.05 7.79 -11.77
CA ILE A 67 10.82 7.55 -13.21
C ILE A 67 9.76 6.46 -13.43
N VAL A 68 9.69 5.47 -12.53
CA VAL A 68 8.79 4.31 -12.65
C VAL A 68 7.47 4.49 -11.90
N ILE A 69 7.30 5.57 -11.14
CA ILE A 69 6.08 5.83 -10.35
C ILE A 69 4.82 5.89 -11.21
N VAL A 70 4.85 6.62 -12.33
CA VAL A 70 3.70 6.75 -13.23
C VAL A 70 3.29 5.39 -13.83
N PRO A 71 4.20 4.61 -14.46
CA PRO A 71 3.82 3.30 -14.97
C PRO A 71 3.39 2.32 -13.86
N LEU A 72 4.01 2.37 -12.67
CA LEU A 72 3.59 1.54 -11.54
C LEU A 72 2.18 1.88 -11.05
N TYR A 73 1.84 3.16 -10.98
CA TYR A 73 0.50 3.59 -10.60
C TYR A 73 -0.55 3.23 -11.66
N LEU A 74 -0.23 3.35 -12.95
CA LEU A 74 -1.13 2.90 -14.01
C LEU A 74 -1.32 1.38 -14.00
N LEU A 75 -0.25 0.63 -13.74
CA LEU A 75 -0.32 -0.83 -13.55
C LEU A 75 -1.22 -1.17 -12.35
N SER A 76 -1.15 -0.40 -11.26
CA SER A 76 -1.97 -0.63 -10.06
C SER A 76 -3.45 -0.36 -10.34
N LEU A 77 -3.77 0.73 -11.02
CA LEU A 77 -5.13 1.04 -11.46
C LEU A 77 -5.67 -0.03 -12.42
N PHE A 78 -4.85 -0.46 -13.39
CA PHE A 78 -5.22 -1.52 -14.31
C PHE A 78 -5.50 -2.82 -13.56
N SER A 79 -4.68 -3.17 -12.57
CA SER A 79 -4.89 -4.38 -11.75
C SER A 79 -6.15 -4.31 -10.88
N LEU A 80 -6.52 -3.13 -10.37
CA LEU A 80 -7.78 -2.89 -9.66
C LEU A 80 -8.99 -3.05 -10.59
N PHE A 81 -8.90 -2.51 -11.80
CA PHE A 81 -9.94 -2.69 -12.82
C PHE A 81 -10.06 -4.16 -13.24
N PHE A 82 -8.94 -4.84 -13.43
CA PHE A 82 -8.90 -6.24 -13.81
C PHE A 82 -9.53 -7.15 -12.74
N VAL A 83 -9.36 -6.84 -11.46
CA VAL A 83 -10.07 -7.56 -10.39
C VAL A 83 -11.57 -7.45 -10.49
N LEU A 84 -12.13 -6.33 -10.92
CA LEU A 84 -13.59 -6.21 -11.09
C LEU A 84 -14.14 -7.16 -12.16
N ALA A 85 -13.32 -7.53 -13.16
CA ALA A 85 -13.71 -8.45 -14.22
C ALA A 85 -13.40 -9.93 -13.90
N ALA A 86 -12.22 -10.21 -13.33
CA ALA A 86 -11.68 -11.58 -13.21
C ALA A 86 -11.28 -11.98 -11.77
N GLY A 87 -11.62 -11.16 -10.78
CA GLY A 87 -11.34 -11.43 -9.38
C GLY A 87 -12.21 -12.58 -8.83
N ARG A 88 -11.67 -13.31 -7.86
CA ARG A 88 -12.46 -14.28 -7.09
C ARG A 88 -13.31 -13.57 -6.05
N THR A 89 -14.58 -13.96 -5.99
CA THR A 89 -15.52 -13.52 -4.94
C THR A 89 -15.32 -14.37 -3.69
N ILE A 90 -14.91 -13.73 -2.60
CA ILE A 90 -14.74 -14.35 -1.28
C ILE A 90 -15.53 -13.50 -0.30
N MET A 91 -16.42 -14.13 0.48
CA MET A 91 -17.26 -13.43 1.47
C MET A 91 -18.06 -12.25 0.87
N GLY A 92 -18.57 -12.40 -0.35
CA GLY A 92 -19.36 -11.37 -1.04
C GLY A 92 -18.55 -10.21 -1.63
N ALA A 93 -17.22 -10.28 -1.60
CA ALA A 93 -16.35 -9.24 -2.15
C ALA A 93 -15.34 -9.79 -3.16
N GLN A 94 -15.17 -9.07 -4.28
CA GLN A 94 -14.29 -9.45 -5.38
C GLN A 94 -12.98 -8.67 -5.29
N ARG A 95 -11.99 -9.22 -4.58
CA ARG A 95 -10.77 -8.48 -4.18
C ARG A 95 -9.46 -9.18 -4.54
N TRP A 96 -9.51 -10.48 -4.84
CA TRP A 96 -8.33 -11.32 -4.98
C TRP A 96 -8.19 -11.82 -6.42
N LEU A 97 -7.01 -11.61 -7.01
CA LEU A 97 -6.58 -12.31 -8.21
C LEU A 97 -5.89 -13.60 -7.77
N ALA A 98 -6.48 -14.75 -8.11
CA ALA A 98 -5.87 -16.03 -7.84
C ALA A 98 -5.20 -16.57 -9.12
N VAL A 99 -3.90 -16.81 -9.04
CA VAL A 99 -3.08 -17.44 -10.08
C VAL A 99 -2.52 -18.73 -9.48
N GLY A 100 -3.20 -19.85 -9.71
CA GLY A 100 -2.90 -21.12 -9.03
C GLY A 100 -3.09 -20.99 -7.52
N ASP A 101 -2.04 -21.33 -6.75
CA ASP A 101 -2.01 -21.23 -5.29
C ASP A 101 -1.64 -19.81 -4.78
N PHE A 102 -1.27 -18.91 -5.69
CA PHE A 102 -0.92 -17.54 -5.35
C PHE A 102 -2.14 -16.64 -5.43
N SER A 103 -2.41 -15.93 -4.34
CA SER A 103 -3.48 -14.93 -4.27
C SER A 103 -2.86 -13.55 -4.12
N PHE A 104 -3.10 -12.68 -5.10
CA PHE A 104 -2.62 -11.31 -5.12
C PHE A 104 -3.77 -10.33 -4.92
N GLN A 105 -3.60 -9.38 -4.00
CA GLN A 105 -4.58 -8.33 -3.74
C GLN A 105 -4.09 -7.01 -4.35
N PRO A 106 -4.60 -6.58 -5.51
CA PRO A 106 -4.09 -5.39 -6.17
C PRO A 106 -4.33 -4.09 -5.40
N SER A 107 -5.29 -4.05 -4.48
CA SER A 107 -5.51 -2.88 -3.63
C SER A 107 -4.32 -2.60 -2.68
N GLU A 108 -3.51 -3.60 -2.33
CA GLU A 108 -2.25 -3.41 -1.60
C GLU A 108 -1.21 -2.68 -2.46
N LEU A 109 -1.05 -3.12 -3.71
CA LEU A 109 -0.13 -2.47 -4.66
C LEU A 109 -0.59 -1.05 -5.00
N GLY A 110 -1.90 -0.82 -5.11
CA GLY A 110 -2.47 0.51 -5.30
C GLY A 110 -2.16 1.47 -4.13
N LYS A 111 -2.21 1.02 -2.87
CA LYS A 111 -1.84 1.85 -1.71
C LYS A 111 -0.35 2.24 -1.77
N PHE A 112 0.52 1.26 -2.05
CA PHE A 112 1.96 1.50 -2.14
C PHE A 112 2.30 2.50 -3.26
N THR A 113 1.75 2.28 -4.46
CA THR A 113 1.99 3.15 -5.61
C THR A 113 1.39 4.55 -5.42
N LEU A 114 0.24 4.66 -4.78
CA LEU A 114 -0.35 5.94 -4.41
C LEU A 114 0.55 6.74 -3.45
N ILE A 115 1.07 6.11 -2.39
CA ILE A 115 1.99 6.77 -1.45
C ILE A 115 3.20 7.33 -2.19
N LEU A 116 3.82 6.52 -3.05
CA LEU A 116 4.98 6.94 -3.83
C LEU A 116 4.64 8.09 -4.78
N PHE A 117 3.50 7.99 -5.46
CA PHE A 117 3.06 9.03 -6.39
C PHE A 117 2.78 10.34 -5.66
N LEU A 118 2.03 10.32 -4.57
CA LEU A 118 1.73 11.52 -3.79
C LEU A 118 3.01 12.12 -3.19
N ALA A 119 3.89 11.30 -2.63
CA ALA A 119 5.18 11.76 -2.10
C ALA A 119 6.04 12.42 -3.18
N ASN A 120 6.05 11.87 -4.39
CA ASN A 120 6.79 12.43 -5.51
C ASN A 120 6.13 13.71 -6.07
N TYR A 121 4.80 13.73 -6.20
CA TYR A 121 4.05 14.90 -6.66
C TYR A 121 4.20 16.10 -5.72
N PHE A 122 4.08 15.87 -4.41
CA PHE A 122 4.26 16.91 -3.40
C PHE A 122 5.72 17.23 -3.13
N GLY A 123 6.64 16.27 -3.30
CA GLY A 123 8.07 16.47 -3.08
C GLY A 123 8.79 17.23 -4.21
N GLN A 124 8.28 17.19 -5.44
CA GLN A 124 8.83 17.95 -6.57
C GLN A 124 8.34 19.40 -6.62
N LYS A 125 7.20 19.72 -6.02
CA LYS A 125 6.70 21.08 -5.92
C LYS A 125 7.28 21.72 -4.67
N THR A 126 7.90 22.89 -4.80
CA THR A 126 8.33 23.66 -3.62
C THR A 126 7.12 23.85 -2.72
N ILE A 127 7.27 23.62 -1.41
CA ILE A 127 6.19 23.80 -0.41
C ILE A 127 5.51 25.18 -0.58
N TRP A 128 6.29 26.19 -0.99
CA TRP A 128 5.86 27.55 -1.33
C TRP A 128 5.02 27.67 -2.61
N ASP A 129 5.23 26.81 -3.61
CA ASP A 129 4.41 26.76 -4.84
C ASP A 129 3.08 26.04 -4.58
N VAL A 130 3.06 25.02 -3.71
CA VAL A 130 1.80 24.37 -3.30
C VAL A 130 0.95 25.35 -2.48
N ALA A 131 1.58 26.11 -1.58
CA ALA A 131 0.91 27.15 -0.79
C ALA A 131 0.51 28.39 -1.62
N SER A 132 1.35 28.86 -2.55
CA SER A 132 1.05 30.02 -3.42
C SER A 132 0.06 29.68 -4.53
N SER A 133 0.07 28.46 -5.06
CA SER A 133 -0.92 28.02 -6.05
C SER A 133 -2.33 27.98 -5.46
N ALA A 134 -2.48 27.98 -4.12
CA ALA A 134 -3.76 28.17 -3.44
C ALA A 134 -4.33 29.59 -3.51
N HIS A 135 -3.57 30.58 -3.97
CA HIS A 135 -4.08 31.90 -4.32
C HIS A 135 -4.60 31.92 -5.78
N ALA A 136 -5.89 31.63 -5.90
CA ALA A 136 -6.86 32.18 -6.84
C ALA A 136 -6.91 31.78 -8.34
N SER A 137 -5.88 31.26 -9.02
CA SER A 137 -6.05 30.85 -10.45
C SER A 137 -5.46 29.51 -10.88
N ASN A 138 -4.42 29.02 -10.19
CA ASN A 138 -3.83 27.69 -10.44
C ASN A 138 -4.22 26.62 -9.40
N PHE A 139 -5.07 26.99 -8.43
CA PHE A 139 -5.47 26.18 -7.27
C PHE A 139 -6.22 24.91 -7.64
N LEU A 140 -7.15 25.00 -8.60
CA LEU A 140 -7.90 23.85 -9.10
C LEU A 140 -6.96 22.79 -9.69
N LYS A 141 -5.95 23.18 -10.47
CA LYS A 141 -4.98 22.22 -11.04
C LYS A 141 -4.06 21.62 -9.98
N GLY A 142 -3.76 22.35 -8.90
CA GLY A 142 -2.90 21.91 -7.80
C GLY A 142 -3.52 20.81 -6.94
N LEU A 143 -4.82 20.91 -6.64
CA LEU A 143 -5.55 20.03 -5.72
C LEU A 143 -6.43 18.99 -6.44
N VAL A 144 -7.04 19.31 -7.59
CA VAL A 144 -7.93 18.37 -8.31
C VAL A 144 -7.16 17.15 -8.80
N LEU A 145 -5.91 17.33 -9.24
CA LEU A 145 -5.09 16.22 -9.71
C LEU A 145 -4.79 15.19 -8.61
N PRO A 146 -4.20 15.53 -7.45
CA PRO A 146 -3.95 14.56 -6.39
C PRO A 146 -5.25 13.99 -5.79
N LEU A 147 -6.33 14.78 -5.76
CA LEU A 147 -7.62 14.32 -5.27
C LEU A 147 -8.24 13.28 -6.23
N GLY A 148 -8.15 13.50 -7.55
CA GLY A 148 -8.55 12.52 -8.56
C GLY A 148 -7.72 11.24 -8.52
N LEU A 149 -6.42 11.35 -8.26
CA LEU A 149 -5.52 10.19 -8.11
C LEU A 149 -5.85 9.32 -6.88
N VAL A 150 -6.52 9.86 -5.88
CA VAL A 150 -6.96 9.09 -4.70
C VAL A 150 -8.38 8.58 -4.91
N LEU A 151 -9.28 9.44 -5.40
CA LEU A 151 -10.68 9.09 -5.60
C LEU A 151 -10.87 7.99 -6.64
N LEU A 152 -10.05 7.94 -7.69
CA LEU A 152 -10.14 6.88 -8.70
C LEU A 152 -9.92 5.47 -8.09
N PRO A 153 -8.76 5.16 -7.46
CA PRO A 153 -8.56 3.84 -6.87
C PRO A 153 -9.48 3.61 -5.67
N ALA A 154 -9.77 4.63 -4.84
CA ALA A 154 -10.71 4.49 -3.73
C ALA A 154 -12.13 4.12 -4.21
N GLY A 155 -12.60 4.76 -5.28
CA GLY A 155 -13.90 4.46 -5.91
C GLY A 155 -13.94 3.05 -6.49
N LEU A 156 -12.89 2.62 -7.18
CA LEU A 156 -12.78 1.25 -7.69
C LEU A 156 -12.83 0.22 -6.56
N VAL A 157 -12.18 0.49 -5.44
CA VAL A 157 -12.16 -0.38 -4.25
C VAL A 157 -13.53 -0.41 -3.54
N LEU A 158 -14.27 0.71 -3.53
CA LEU A 158 -15.65 0.75 -3.02
C LEU A 158 -16.60 -0.13 -3.84
N ILE A 159 -16.39 -0.22 -5.16
CA ILE A 159 -17.15 -1.13 -6.04
C ILE A 159 -16.79 -2.60 -5.76
N GLN A 160 -15.62 -2.89 -5.16
CA GLN A 160 -15.17 -4.23 -4.74
C GLN A 160 -15.69 -4.64 -3.34
N PRO A 161 -16.88 -4.13 -2.96
CA PRO A 161 -17.33 -3.87 -1.57
C PRO A 161 -16.25 -3.88 -0.49
N ASP A 162 -15.13 -3.14 -0.65
CA ASP A 162 -14.06 -3.06 0.36
C ASP A 162 -13.96 -1.68 1.03
N LEU A 163 -14.89 -1.44 1.96
CA LEU A 163 -14.95 -0.18 2.70
C LEU A 163 -13.70 0.07 3.55
N GLY A 164 -13.14 -0.97 4.18
CA GLY A 164 -11.95 -0.86 5.02
C GLY A 164 -10.75 -0.37 4.21
N THR A 165 -10.53 -0.97 3.04
CA THR A 165 -9.44 -0.55 2.16
C THR A 165 -9.67 0.85 1.60
N ALA A 166 -10.89 1.20 1.18
CA ALA A 166 -11.19 2.54 0.67
C ALA A 166 -10.90 3.66 1.69
N ILE A 167 -11.21 3.43 2.98
CA ILE A 167 -10.89 4.38 4.06
C ILE A 167 -9.37 4.56 4.18
N VAL A 168 -8.58 3.51 4.00
CA VAL A 168 -7.11 3.60 4.03
C VAL A 168 -6.58 4.48 2.90
N TYR A 169 -7.15 4.42 1.70
CA TYR A 169 -6.79 5.33 0.60
C TYR A 169 -7.01 6.80 0.96
N MET A 170 -8.15 7.11 1.58
CA MET A 170 -8.45 8.47 2.06
C MET A 170 -7.50 8.90 3.16
N PHE A 171 -7.19 8.00 4.10
CA PHE A 171 -6.25 8.28 5.18
C PHE A 171 -4.83 8.56 4.67
N ILE A 172 -4.36 7.81 3.66
CA ILE A 172 -3.08 8.06 2.99
C ILE A 172 -3.03 9.48 2.42
N PHE A 173 -4.09 9.92 1.74
CA PHE A 173 -4.16 11.27 1.19
C PHE A 173 -4.07 12.35 2.26
N ILE A 174 -4.84 12.22 3.34
CA ILE A 174 -4.84 13.17 4.45
C ILE A 174 -3.44 13.28 5.08
N VAL A 175 -2.82 12.14 5.38
CA VAL A 175 -1.48 12.10 6.02
C VAL A 175 -0.42 12.73 5.12
N ILE A 176 -0.36 12.35 3.84
CA ILE A 176 0.66 12.87 2.92
C ILE A 176 0.40 14.35 2.61
N GLY A 177 -0.86 14.74 2.40
CA GLY A 177 -1.24 16.13 2.20
C GLY A 177 -0.87 17.00 3.40
N PHE A 178 -1.09 16.50 4.62
CA PHE A 178 -0.71 17.18 5.86
C PHE A 178 0.79 17.39 5.97
N LEU A 179 1.57 16.34 5.70
CA LEU A 179 3.03 16.42 5.68
C LEU A 179 3.56 17.36 4.59
N ALA A 180 2.87 17.46 3.46
CA ALA A 180 3.19 18.38 2.37
C ALA A 180 2.81 19.85 2.65
N GLY A 181 2.10 20.14 3.74
CA GLY A 181 1.68 21.49 4.10
C GLY A 181 0.46 22.01 3.34
N VAL A 182 -0.39 21.12 2.81
CA VAL A 182 -1.65 21.52 2.16
C VAL A 182 -2.54 22.24 3.20
N PRO A 183 -3.17 23.38 2.86
CA PRO A 183 -3.98 24.15 3.81
C PRO A 183 -5.16 23.34 4.38
N ARG A 184 -5.32 23.36 5.72
CA ARG A 184 -6.31 22.57 6.49
C ARG A 184 -7.77 22.76 6.09
N ARG A 185 -8.10 23.85 5.37
CA ARG A 185 -9.46 24.11 4.87
C ARG A 185 -9.89 23.13 3.77
N PHE A 186 -8.95 22.41 3.18
CA PHE A 186 -9.17 21.52 2.02
C PHE A 186 -8.78 20.06 2.28
N MET A 187 -8.48 19.72 3.54
CA MET A 187 -8.35 18.34 4.04
C MET A 187 -9.66 17.92 4.68
#